data_AF-A0A7V9LK22-F1
#
_entry.id   AF-A0A7V9LK22-F1
#
_cell.length_a   1.000
_cell.length_b   1.000
_cell.length_c   1.000
_cell.angle_alpha   90.00
_cell.angle_beta   90.00
_cell.angle_gamma   90.00
#
_symmetry.space_group_name_H-M   'P 1'
#
loop_
_entity.id
_entity.type
_entity.pdbx_description
1 polymer ?
#
loop_
_entity_poly.entity_id
_entity_poly.type
_entity_poly.pdbx_seq_one_letter_code
_entity_poly.pdbx_strand_id
1 'polypeptide(L)'
;HLNNVMYFRLMEEARIRWFARFGFPTLPVGEAPILAHVGCDFLKAMTYPATAIVTQVVTRVGRSSVEMSVKIERAGEPAVVYAAGRSVIVWYDYTANKSAPWPETVRAAIT
;
A
#
# COMPACT_ATOMS: atom_id res chain seq x y z
N HIS A 1 11.18 -20.19 -6.34
CA HIS A 1 11.02 -19.06 -5.40
C HIS A 1 10.15 -18.02 -6.09
N LEU A 2 9.35 -17.28 -5.35
CA LEU A 2 8.53 -16.20 -5.88
C LEU A 2 9.46 -15.08 -6.39
N ASN A 3 9.20 -14.56 -7.59
CA ASN A 3 9.95 -13.42 -8.12
C ASN A 3 9.73 -12.19 -7.22
N ASN A 4 10.80 -11.49 -6.84
CA ASN A 4 10.75 -10.32 -5.96
C ASN A 4 9.80 -9.22 -6.45
N VAL A 5 9.63 -9.06 -7.77
CA VAL A 5 8.65 -8.12 -8.36
C VAL A 5 7.21 -8.43 -7.91
N MET A 6 6.89 -9.71 -7.70
CA MET A 6 5.54 -10.13 -7.30
C MET A 6 5.17 -9.65 -5.90
N TYR A 7 6.13 -9.47 -5.00
CA TYR A 7 5.83 -8.91 -3.67
C TYR A 7 5.26 -7.49 -3.80
N PHE A 8 5.79 -6.66 -4.71
CA PHE A 8 5.25 -5.33 -4.98
C PHE A 8 3.84 -5.39 -5.60
N ARG A 9 3.56 -6.39 -6.44
CA ARG A 9 2.20 -6.63 -6.97
C ARG A 9 1.22 -7.03 -5.86
N LEU A 10 1.65 -7.85 -4.90
CA LEU A 10 0.86 -8.18 -3.71
C LEU A 10 0.58 -6.95 -2.84
N MET A 11 1.58 -6.08 -2.65
CA MET A 11 1.40 -4.82 -1.93
C MET A 11 0.45 -3.86 -2.68
N GLU A 12 0.50 -3.82 -4.00
CA GLU A 12 -0.41 -3.04 -4.85
C GLU A 12 -1.85 -3.51 -4.70
N GLU A 13 -2.10 -4.81 -4.83
CA GLU A 13 -3.43 -5.39 -4.67
C GLU A 13 -4.04 -5.03 -3.30
N ALA A 14 -3.24 -5.13 -2.23
CA ALA A 14 -3.70 -4.76 -0.89
C ALA A 14 -4.01 -3.26 -0.76
N ARG A 15 -3.24 -2.37 -1.40
CA ARG A 15 -3.55 -0.92 -1.44
C ARG A 15 -4.82 -0.63 -2.24
N ILE A 16 -5.01 -1.28 -3.39
CA ILE A 16 -6.23 -1.12 -4.21
C ILE A 16 -7.47 -1.50 -3.40
N ARG A 17 -7.42 -2.63 -2.69
CA ARG A 17 -8.51 -3.06 -1.79
C ARG A 17 -8.76 -2.09 -0.65
N TRP A 18 -7.69 -1.52 -0.08
CA TRP A 18 -7.80 -0.50 0.95
C TRP A 18 -8.50 0.77 0.42
N PHE A 19 -8.09 1.27 -0.75
CA PHE A 19 -8.74 2.43 -1.39
C PHE A 19 -10.21 2.17 -1.75
N ALA A 20 -10.53 0.98 -2.26
CA ALA A 20 -11.90 0.61 -2.62
C ALA A 20 -12.86 0.67 -1.41
N ARG A 21 -12.38 0.39 -0.20
CA ARG A 21 -13.18 0.47 1.04
C ARG A 21 -13.67 1.88 1.35
N PHE A 22 -12.96 2.90 0.88
CA PHE A 22 -13.31 4.31 1.10
C PHE A 22 -14.04 4.93 -0.10
N GLY A 23 -14.37 4.14 -1.12
CA GLY A 23 -15.03 4.63 -2.33
C GLY A 23 -14.14 5.48 -3.24
N PHE A 24 -12.81 5.36 -3.11
CA PHE A 24 -11.92 6.08 -4.01
C PHE A 24 -11.99 5.55 -5.44
N PRO A 25 -12.10 6.42 -6.46
CA PRO A 25 -11.96 6.00 -7.84
C PRO A 25 -10.55 5.44 -8.05
N THR A 26 -10.45 4.28 -8.70
CA THR A 26 -9.18 3.62 -9.03
C THR A 26 -8.42 4.32 -10.15
N LEU A 27 -9.09 5.20 -10.89
CA LEU A 27 -8.52 6.00 -11.97
C LEU A 27 -8.40 7.46 -11.54
N PRO A 28 -7.22 8.09 -11.68
CA PRO A 28 -7.01 9.46 -11.28
C PRO A 28 -7.75 10.42 -12.24
N VAL A 29 -8.69 11.20 -11.71
CA VAL A 29 -9.27 12.36 -12.40
C VAL A 29 -9.19 13.55 -11.44
N GLY A 30 -8.51 14.63 -11.84
CA GLY A 30 -8.26 15.77 -10.96
C GLY A 30 -7.24 15.46 -9.87
N GLU A 31 -7.69 15.39 -8.62
CA GLU A 31 -6.85 15.01 -7.48
C GLU A 31 -7.04 13.53 -7.13
N ALA A 32 -5.94 12.80 -6.94
CA ALA A 32 -5.97 11.37 -6.63
C ALA A 32 -4.73 10.92 -5.87
N PRO A 33 -4.78 9.75 -5.19
CA PRO A 33 -3.63 9.21 -4.50
C PRO A 33 -2.58 8.69 -5.50
N ILE A 34 -1.32 9.03 -5.28
CA ILE A 34 -0.17 8.51 -6.00
C ILE A 34 0.80 7.79 -5.06
N LEU A 35 1.42 6.71 -5.53
CA LEU A 35 2.47 6.02 -4.79
C LEU A 35 3.79 6.80 -4.92
N ALA A 36 4.18 7.50 -3.86
CA ALA A 36 5.41 8.29 -3.82
C ALA A 36 6.64 7.47 -3.42
N HIS A 37 6.45 6.41 -2.62
CA HIS A 37 7.53 5.51 -2.23
C HIS A 37 6.99 4.09 -2.01
N VAL A 38 7.79 3.10 -2.41
CA VAL A 38 7.62 1.71 -2.00
C VAL A 38 8.97 1.05 -1.77
N GLY A 39 9.08 0.29 -0.68
CA GLY A 39 10.26 -0.47 -0.32
C GLY A 39 9.87 -1.85 0.21
N CYS A 40 10.78 -2.81 0.07
CA CYS A 40 10.56 -4.19 0.50
C CYS A 40 11.88 -4.85 0.89
N ASP A 41 11.96 -5.32 2.13
CA ASP A 41 12.99 -6.22 2.61
C ASP A 41 12.53 -7.66 2.44
N PHE A 42 13.30 -8.46 1.70
CA PHE A 42 13.01 -9.86 1.41
C PHE A 42 13.67 -10.75 2.47
N LEU A 43 12.89 -11.16 3.47
CA LEU A 43 13.40 -11.87 4.65
C LEU A 43 13.49 -13.39 4.44
N LYS A 44 12.56 -13.96 3.67
CA LYS A 44 12.52 -15.39 3.36
C LYS A 44 11.94 -15.61 1.96
N ALA A 45 12.52 -16.53 1.20
CA ALA A 45 12.02 -16.89 -0.13
C ALA A 45 10.73 -17.71 -0.02
N MET A 46 9.64 -17.22 -0.63
CA MET A 46 8.39 -17.98 -0.76
C MET A 46 8.48 -18.96 -1.93
N THR A 47 8.01 -20.20 -1.76
CA THR A 47 8.00 -21.23 -2.81
C THR A 47 6.59 -21.51 -3.30
N TYR A 48 6.45 -21.86 -4.59
CA TYR A 48 5.18 -22.23 -5.18
C TYR A 48 4.83 -23.70 -4.86
N PRO A 49 3.55 -24.04 -4.65
CA PRO A 49 2.40 -23.14 -4.50
C PRO A 49 2.33 -22.53 -3.10
N ALA A 50 1.87 -21.28 -3.02
CA ALA A 50 1.65 -20.58 -1.76
C ALA A 50 0.54 -19.54 -1.90
N THR A 51 -0.16 -19.31 -0.80
CA THR A 51 -1.09 -18.19 -0.63
C THR A 51 -0.42 -17.17 0.28
N ALA A 52 -0.20 -15.97 -0.23
CA ALA A 52 0.36 -14.87 0.55
C ALA A 52 -0.76 -14.15 1.34
N ILE A 53 -0.48 -13.84 2.60
CA ILE A 53 -1.31 -12.99 3.45
C ILE A 53 -0.60 -11.64 3.57
N VAL A 54 -1.24 -10.59 3.08
CA VAL A 54 -0.69 -9.22 3.12
C VAL A 54 -1.43 -8.44 4.18
N THR A 55 -0.71 -7.96 5.18
CA THR A 55 -1.24 -7.05 6.21
C THR A 55 -0.65 -5.66 5.98
N GLN A 56 -1.51 -4.64 5.87
CA GLN A 56 -1.09 -3.24 5.77
C GLN A 56 -1.62 -2.47 6.97
N VAL A 57 -0.77 -1.63 7.57
CA VAL A 57 -1.10 -0.81 8.72
C VAL A 57 -0.65 0.62 8.45
N VAL A 58 -1.55 1.58 8.62
CA VAL A 58 -1.22 3.01 8.60
C VAL A 58 -0.35 3.31 9.82
N THR A 59 0.86 3.81 9.58
CA THR A 59 1.83 4.15 10.64
C THR A 59 1.91 5.65 10.89
N ARG A 60 1.59 6.47 9.89
CA ARG A 60 1.59 7.93 10.00
C ARG A 60 0.66 8.55 8.97
N VAL A 61 -0.15 9.52 9.41
CA VAL A 61 -0.93 10.39 8.52
C VAL A 61 -0.33 11.79 8.55
N GLY A 62 0.09 12.30 7.39
CA GLY A 62 0.56 13.66 7.19
C GLY A 62 -0.53 14.55 6.59
N ARG A 63 -0.20 15.82 6.32
CA ARG A 63 -1.12 16.78 5.68
C ARG A 63 -1.61 16.31 4.31
N SER A 64 -0.72 15.72 3.51
CA SER A 64 -0.95 15.30 2.13
C SER A 64 -0.42 13.89 1.86
N SER A 65 -0.04 13.15 2.89
CA SER A 65 0.55 11.83 2.75
C SER A 65 0.06 10.86 3.81
N VAL A 66 0.17 9.57 3.52
CA VAL A 66 -0.05 8.48 4.45
C VAL A 66 1.08 7.47 4.26
N GLU A 67 1.69 7.08 5.37
CA GLU A 67 2.70 6.04 5.42
C GLU A 67 2.08 4.76 5.95
N MET A 68 2.42 3.64 5.31
CA MET A 68 1.95 2.33 5.71
C MET A 68 3.13 1.36 5.82
N SER A 69 3.14 0.59 6.90
CA SER A 69 3.95 -0.63 6.98
C SER A 69 3.19 -1.79 6.36
N VAL A 70 3.91 -2.71 5.73
CA VAL A 70 3.36 -3.92 5.12
C VAL A 70 4.09 -5.13 5.65
N LYS A 71 3.35 -6.18 5.99
CA LYS A 71 3.88 -7.49 6.36
C LYS A 71 3.30 -8.53 5.41
N ILE A 72 4.17 -9.37 4.84
CA ILE A 72 3.76 -10.46 3.95
C ILE A 72 4.13 -11.79 4.62
N GLU A 73 3.11 -12.60 4.87
CA GLU A 73 3.20 -13.93 5.47
C GLU A 73 2.67 -14.99 4.50
N ARG A 74 2.91 -16.26 4.80
CA ARG A 74 2.35 -17.39 4.03
C ARG A 74 1.19 -18.00 4.83
N ALA A 75 0.08 -18.27 4.17
CA ALA A 75 -1.00 -19.07 4.76
C ALA A 75 -0.47 -20.44 5.20
N GLY A 76 -0.80 -20.87 6.42
CA GLY A 76 -0.29 -22.10 7.01
C GLY A 76 1.03 -21.97 7.78
N GLU A 77 1.70 -20.81 7.72
CA GLU A 77 2.90 -20.48 8.52
C GLU A 77 2.70 -19.11 9.22
N PRO A 78 1.71 -18.98 10.13
CA PRO A 78 1.46 -17.71 10.82
C PRO A 78 2.68 -17.26 11.63
N ALA A 79 2.87 -15.94 11.75
CA ALA A 79 4.01 -15.29 12.40
C ALA A 79 5.38 -15.43 11.71
N VAL A 80 5.49 -16.18 10.60
CA VAL A 80 6.69 -16.19 9.76
C VAL A 80 6.58 -15.11 8.71
N VAL A 81 7.38 -14.05 8.86
CA VAL A 81 7.43 -12.94 7.89
C VAL A 81 8.34 -13.28 6.73
N TYR A 82 7.77 -13.30 5.53
CA TYR A 82 8.51 -13.53 4.29
C TYR A 82 9.06 -12.23 3.70
N ALA A 83 8.33 -11.13 3.86
CA ALA A 83 8.79 -9.81 3.48
C ALA A 83 8.18 -8.73 4.37
N ALA A 84 8.97 -7.69 4.64
CA ALA A 84 8.54 -6.47 5.31
C ALA A 84 8.60 -5.33 4.29
N GLY A 85 7.51 -4.58 4.16
CA GLY A 85 7.39 -3.50 3.19
C GLY A 85 7.04 -2.18 3.84
N ARG A 86 7.27 -1.11 3.08
CA ARG A 86 6.85 0.26 3.42
C ARG A 86 6.29 0.90 2.17
N SER A 87 5.20 1.65 2.30
CA SER A 87 4.69 2.48 1.22
C SER A 87 4.30 3.87 1.72
N VAL A 88 4.60 4.89 0.93
CA VAL A 88 4.12 6.26 1.15
C VAL A 88 3.21 6.61 -0.02
N ILE A 89 1.98 6.97 0.30
CA ILE A 89 1.00 7.50 -0.65
C ILE A 89 0.90 9.00 -0.41
N VAL A 90 0.80 9.77 -1.49
CA VAL A 90 0.58 11.22 -1.47
C VAL A 90 -0.74 11.53 -2.17
N TRP A 91 -1.53 12.44 -1.61
CA TRP A 91 -2.64 13.04 -2.33
C TRP A 91 -2.11 14.08 -3.32
N TYR A 92 -2.39 13.88 -4.59
CA TYR A 92 -1.72 14.56 -5.68
C TYR A 92 -2.72 15.24 -6.60
N ASP A 93 -2.47 16.52 -6.87
CA ASP A 93 -3.18 17.28 -7.91
C ASP A 93 -2.45 17.07 -9.24
N TYR A 94 -3.06 16.30 -10.14
CA TYR A 94 -2.50 16.02 -11.46
C TYR A 94 -2.58 17.19 -12.43
N THR A 95 -3.45 18.19 -12.16
CA THR A 95 -3.55 19.41 -12.96
C THR A 95 -2.45 20.40 -12.56
N ALA A 96 -2.22 20.60 -11.26
CA ALA A 96 -1.17 21.48 -10.76
C ALA A 96 0.20 20.81 -10.62
N ASN A 97 0.29 19.49 -10.84
CA ASN A 97 1.49 18.67 -10.75
C ASN A 97 2.22 18.83 -9.41
N LYS A 98 1.47 18.77 -8.30
CA LYS A 98 2.00 18.92 -6.93
C LYS A 98 1.14 18.21 -5.91
N SER A 99 1.67 17.98 -4.71
CA SER A 99 0.88 17.45 -3.59
C SER A 99 -0.19 18.45 -3.13
N ALA A 100 -1.38 17.95 -2.81
CA ALA A 100 -2.48 18.70 -2.22
C ALA A 100 -2.84 18.11 -0.84
N PRO A 101 -3.44 18.88 0.08
CA PRO A 101 -3.96 18.31 1.33
C PRO A 101 -4.98 17.21 1.05
N TRP A 102 -5.10 16.24 1.97
CA TRP A 102 -6.21 15.28 1.89
C TRP A 102 -7.55 16.00 1.92
N PRO A 103 -8.53 15.62 1.06
CA PRO A 103 -9.89 16.08 1.23
C PRO A 103 -10.42 15.59 2.59
N GLU A 104 -11.24 16.40 3.25
CA GLU A 104 -11.63 16.14 4.64
C GLU A 104 -12.30 14.77 4.82
N THR A 105 -13.12 14.36 3.85
CA THR A 105 -13.77 13.04 3.81
C THR A 105 -12.77 11.89 3.76
N VAL A 106 -11.67 12.06 3.02
CA VAL A 106 -10.58 11.07 2.93
C VAL A 106 -9.81 11.02 4.22
N ARG A 107 -9.47 12.19 4.75
CA ARG A 107 -8.71 12.32 5.98
C ARG A 107 -9.41 11.65 7.16
N ALA A 108 -10.73 11.85 7.28
CA ALA A 108 -11.56 11.21 8.30
C ALA A 108 -11.63 9.68 8.15
N ALA A 109 -11.49 9.15 6.93
CA ALA A 109 -11.52 7.72 6.66
C ALA A 109 -10.20 7.00 6.99
N ILE A 110 -9.06 7.70 6.92
CA ILE A 110 -7.72 7.13 7.08
C ILE A 110 -7.09 7.39 8.46
N THR A 111 -7.78 8.13 9.32
CA THR A 111 -7.38 8.46 10.70
C THR A 111 -8.16 7.61 11.68
#